data_AF-A0A7L3FAM9-F1
#
_entry.id   AF-A0A7L3FAM9-F1
#
_cell.length_a   1.000
_cell.length_b   1.000
_cell.length_c   1.000
_cell.angle_alpha   90.00
_cell.angle_beta   90.00
_cell.angle_gamma   90.00
#
_symmetry.space_group_name_H-M   'P 1'
#
loop_
_entity.id
_entity.type
_entity.pdbx_description
1 polymer ?
#
loop_
_entity_poly.entity_id
_entity_poly.type
_entity_poly.pdbx_seq_one_letter_code
_entity_poly.pdbx_strand_id
1 'polypeptide(L)'
;AKQAMEQGKSPVIIDNTNTQAWEMKPYVEVALEKGYRVEFHEPDTWWKFDPEELEKRNKHGVTREKIAQMLERYEYQISIPIVMNSVAPPHKNAQRPPPQRRYRWG
;
A
#
# COMPACT_ATOMS: atom_id res chain seq x y z
N ALA A 1 -8.86 -8.03 3.18
CA ALA A 1 -9.53 -6.87 2.56
C ALA A 1 -10.60 -7.30 1.57
N LYS A 2 -10.26 -7.70 0.34
CA LYS A 2 -11.21 -8.08 -0.73
C LYS A 2 -12.31 -9.06 -0.30
N GLN A 3 -11.93 -10.21 0.25
CA GLN A 3 -12.90 -11.21 0.72
C GLN A 3 -13.83 -10.67 1.82
N ALA A 4 -13.34 -9.82 2.72
CA ALA A 4 -14.16 -9.22 3.77
C ALA A 4 -15.19 -8.25 3.17
N MET A 5 -14.78 -7.45 2.17
CA MET A 5 -15.69 -6.57 1.44
C MET A 5 -16.74 -7.35 0.65
N GLU A 6 -16.34 -8.44 -0.03
CA GLU A 6 -17.24 -9.35 -0.75
C GLU A 6 -18.27 -10.00 0.18
N GLN A 7 -17.89 -10.28 1.42
CA GLN A 7 -18.79 -10.82 2.45
C GLN A 7 -19.65 -9.75 3.14
N GLY A 8 -19.55 -8.47 2.74
CA GLY A 8 -20.32 -7.40 3.37
C GLY A 8 -19.86 -7.01 4.78
N LYS A 9 -18.64 -7.39 5.20
CA LYS A 9 -18.12 -7.06 6.55
C LYS A 9 -17.79 -5.58 6.67
N SER A 10 -18.22 -4.95 7.75
CA SER A 10 -17.95 -3.53 8.02
C SER A 10 -17.63 -3.31 9.52
N PRO A 11 -16.62 -2.50 9.88
CA PRO A 11 -15.66 -1.84 8.97
C PRO A 11 -14.56 -2.79 8.47
N VAL A 12 -13.91 -2.44 7.36
CA VAL A 12 -12.67 -3.08 6.88
C VAL A 12 -11.53 -2.06 7.02
N ILE A 13 -10.55 -2.38 7.86
CA ILE A 13 -9.38 -1.52 8.11
C ILE A 13 -8.20 -2.04 7.27
N ILE A 14 -7.56 -1.14 6.52
CA ILE A 14 -6.34 -1.41 5.76
C ILE A 14 -5.18 -0.72 6.46
N ASP A 15 -4.48 -1.46 7.33
CA ASP A 15 -3.32 -0.97 8.08
C ASP A 15 -2.02 -1.34 7.33
N ASN A 16 -1.66 -0.52 6.34
CA ASN A 16 -0.43 -0.65 5.57
C ASN A 16 0.18 0.72 5.34
N THR A 17 1.47 0.79 5.03
CA THR A 17 2.18 2.08 4.93
C THR A 17 1.58 3.00 3.86
N ASN A 18 1.20 2.44 2.71
CA ASN A 18 0.53 3.14 1.60
C ASN A 18 1.07 4.57 1.37
N THR A 19 2.37 4.70 1.12
CA THR A 19 3.00 6.03 1.00
C THR A 19 2.65 6.72 -0.33
N GLN A 20 2.11 5.97 -1.29
CA GLN A 20 1.75 6.46 -2.63
C GLN A 20 0.35 6.00 -3.02
N ALA A 21 -0.39 6.82 -3.74
CA ALA A 21 -1.80 6.58 -4.09
C ALA A 21 -2.02 5.29 -4.88
N TRP A 22 -1.07 4.91 -5.75
CA TRP A 22 -1.17 3.67 -6.54
C TRP A 22 -1.18 2.40 -5.66
N GLU A 23 -0.58 2.46 -4.47
CA GLU A 23 -0.57 1.36 -3.51
C GLU A 23 -1.97 1.14 -2.90
N MET A 24 -2.76 2.22 -2.80
CA MET A 24 -4.12 2.20 -2.25
C MET A 24 -5.18 1.78 -3.27
N LYS A 25 -4.92 2.03 -4.56
CA LYS A 25 -5.85 1.82 -5.68
C LYS A 25 -6.58 0.47 -5.67
N PRO A 26 -5.92 -0.70 -5.52
CA PRO A 26 -6.64 -1.98 -5.52
C PRO A 26 -7.63 -2.13 -4.35
N TYR A 27 -7.42 -1.45 -3.22
CA TYR A 27 -8.37 -1.46 -2.11
C TYR A 27 -9.58 -0.56 -2.40
N VAL A 28 -9.31 0.63 -2.92
CA VAL A 28 -10.35 1.62 -3.25
C VAL A 28 -11.25 1.12 -4.37
N GLU A 29 -10.69 0.50 -5.41
CA GLU A 29 -11.45 -0.10 -6.51
C GLU A 29 -12.48 -1.13 -6.01
N VAL A 30 -12.04 -2.08 -5.18
CA VAL A 30 -12.93 -3.11 -4.63
C VAL A 30 -13.95 -2.49 -3.67
N ALA A 31 -13.56 -1.51 -2.86
CA ALA A 31 -14.48 -0.85 -1.94
C ALA A 31 -15.63 -0.15 -2.70
N LEU A 32 -15.30 0.62 -3.74
CA LEU A 32 -16.29 1.30 -4.57
C LEU A 32 -17.20 0.31 -5.31
N GLU A 33 -16.64 -0.76 -5.88
CA GLU A 33 -17.41 -1.82 -6.55
C GLU A 33 -18.42 -2.48 -5.60
N LYS A 34 -18.06 -2.65 -4.33
CA LYS A 34 -18.92 -3.24 -3.29
C LYS A 34 -19.76 -2.21 -2.52
N GLY A 35 -19.78 -0.95 -2.95
CA GLY A 35 -20.61 0.10 -2.35
C GLY A 35 -20.15 0.59 -0.97
N TYR A 36 -18.88 0.40 -0.61
CA TYR A 36 -18.31 0.92 0.63
C TYR A 36 -17.97 2.40 0.49
N ARG A 37 -18.18 3.15 1.58
CA ARG A 37 -17.55 4.45 1.76
C ARG A 37 -16.08 4.26 2.10
N VAL A 38 -15.21 5.05 1.45
CA VAL A 38 -13.76 5.05 1.69
C VAL A 38 -13.39 6.31 2.47
N GLU A 39 -12.60 6.13 3.52
CA GLU A 39 -12.00 7.21 4.30
C GLU A 39 -10.49 6.98 4.40
N PHE A 40 -9.71 8.05 4.29
CA PHE A 40 -8.26 8.04 4.42
C PHE A 40 -7.88 8.65 5.76
N HIS A 41 -7.05 7.94 6.52
CA HIS A 41 -6.59 8.37 7.84
C HIS A 41 -5.07 8.25 7.89
N GLU A 42 -4.41 9.35 8.24
CA GLU A 42 -2.98 9.36 8.54
C GLU A 42 -2.76 9.30 10.05
N PRO A 43 -1.65 8.71 10.52
CA PRO A 43 -1.25 8.83 11.92
C PRO A 43 -1.08 10.31 12.30
N ASP A 44 -1.79 10.76 13.32
CA ASP A 44 -1.55 12.08 13.94
C ASP A 44 -0.49 11.94 15.02
N THR A 45 0.76 11.85 14.59
CA THR A 45 1.91 11.72 15.48
C THR A 45 3.01 12.67 15.06
N TRP A 46 3.69 13.27 16.04
CA TRP A 46 4.79 14.21 15.80
C TRP A 46 5.97 13.57 15.06
N TRP A 47 6.09 12.24 15.11
CA TRP A 47 7.19 11.48 14.49
C TRP A 47 6.84 10.87 13.13
N LYS A 48 5.65 11.12 12.56
CA LYS A 48 5.19 10.45 11.33
C LYS A 48 6.08 10.67 10.10
N PHE A 49 6.92 11.71 10.13
CA PHE A 49 7.89 12.03 9.07
C PHE A 49 9.34 12.08 9.57
N ASP A 50 9.62 11.57 10.78
CA ASP A 50 10.97 11.51 11.34
C ASP A 50 11.60 10.15 11.03
N PRO A 51 12.61 10.07 10.13
CA PRO A 51 13.23 8.81 9.74
C PRO A 51 13.86 8.04 10.90
N GLU A 52 14.41 8.73 11.91
CA GLU A 52 15.07 8.08 13.05
C GLU A 52 14.04 7.47 14.00
N GLU A 53 12.96 8.21 14.27
CA GLU A 53 11.90 7.73 15.14
C GLU A 53 11.08 6.60 14.48
N LEU A 54 10.91 6.64 13.16
CA LEU A 54 10.33 5.57 12.36
C LEU A 54 11.23 4.33 12.32
N GLU A 55 12.54 4.50 12.23
CA GLU A 55 13.49 3.38 12.29
C GLU A 55 13.38 2.65 13.64
N LYS A 56 13.42 3.39 14.74
CA LYS A 56 13.30 2.83 16.10
C LYS A 56 11.97 2.10 16.36
N ARG A 57 10.87 2.56 15.72
CA ARG A 57 9.51 2.04 15.95
C ARG A 57 9.11 0.94 14.98
N ASN A 58 9.77 0.79 13.83
CA ASN A 58 9.33 -0.20 12.85
C ASN A 58 9.64 -1.63 13.30
N LYS A 59 8.72 -2.54 13.01
CA LYS A 59 8.82 -3.96 13.40
C LYS A 59 9.47 -4.85 12.33
N HIS A 60 9.88 -4.25 11.21
CA HIS A 60 10.29 -4.98 10.01
C HIS A 60 11.79 -4.80 9.68
N GLY A 61 12.55 -4.12 10.54
CA GLY A 61 13.96 -3.85 10.33
C GLY A 61 14.23 -2.95 9.11
N VAL A 62 13.28 -2.08 8.77
CA VAL A 62 13.48 -1.12 7.67
C VAL A 62 14.50 -0.08 8.13
N THR A 63 15.60 0.05 7.38
CA THR A 63 16.66 1.00 7.74
C THR A 63 16.20 2.44 7.54
N ARG A 64 16.82 3.37 8.26
CA ARG A 64 16.61 4.81 8.13
C ARG A 64 16.76 5.29 6.70
N GLU A 65 17.76 4.81 5.96
CA GLU A 65 17.99 5.20 4.57
C GLU A 65 16.81 4.77 3.68
N LYS A 66 16.23 3.60 3.94
CA LYS A 66 15.07 3.12 3.20
C LYS A 66 13.82 3.90 3.56
N ILE A 67 13.65 4.26 4.83
CA ILE A 67 12.55 5.12 5.30
C ILE A 67 12.65 6.50 4.66
N ALA A 68 13.84 7.09 4.60
CA ALA A 68 14.07 8.37 3.93
C ALA A 68 13.65 8.30 2.45
N GLN A 69 14.01 7.24 1.72
CA GLN A 69 13.55 7.01 0.34
C GLN A 69 12.03 6.80 0.23
N MET A 70 11.38 6.26 1.28
CA MET A 70 9.93 6.12 1.32
C MET A 70 9.24 7.47 1.53
N LEU A 71 9.80 8.30 2.41
CA LEU A 71 9.30 9.64 2.71
C LEU A 71 9.49 10.61 1.54
N GLU A 72 10.58 10.48 0.79
CA GLU A 72 10.83 11.30 -0.41
C GLU A 72 9.73 11.17 -1.47
N ARG A 73 9.10 9.99 -1.55
CA ARG A 73 7.98 9.71 -2.48
C ARG A 73 6.61 9.69 -1.79
N TYR A 74 6.53 10.21 -0.56
CA TYR A 74 5.27 10.26 0.16
C TYR A 74 4.31 11.24 -0.51
N GLU A 75 3.11 10.78 -0.85
CA GLU A 75 2.08 11.61 -1.46
C GLU A 75 1.11 12.14 -0.41
N TYR A 76 0.91 13.46 -0.39
CA TYR A 76 0.04 14.15 0.56
C TYR A 76 -1.38 14.34 0.02
N GLN A 77 -2.31 14.63 0.93
CA GLN A 77 -3.69 15.03 0.60
C GLN A 77 -4.43 14.02 -0.30
N ILE A 78 -4.30 12.73 0.06
CA ILE A 78 -4.92 11.64 -0.68
C ILE A 78 -6.45 11.80 -0.74
N SER A 79 -7.00 11.52 -1.92
CA SER A 79 -8.44 11.51 -2.18
C SER A 79 -8.80 10.40 -3.17
N ILE A 80 -10.09 10.04 -3.24
CA ILE A 80 -10.57 9.02 -4.18
C ILE A 80 -10.15 9.35 -5.62
N PRO A 81 -10.34 10.58 -6.15
CA PRO A 81 -9.89 10.91 -7.51
C PRO A 81 -8.39 10.73 -7.71
N ILE A 82 -7.55 11.12 -6.75
CA ILE A 82 -6.10 10.96 -6.84
C ILE A 82 -5.74 9.47 -6.93
N VAL A 83 -6.31 8.65 -6.04
CA VAL A 83 -6.09 7.20 -6.04
C VAL A 83 -6.55 6.55 -7.34
N MET A 84 -7.75 6.88 -7.81
CA MET A 84 -8.29 6.27 -9.02
C MET A 84 -7.52 6.66 -10.29
N ASN A 85 -6.94 7.86 -10.34
CA ASN A 85 -6.10 8.31 -11.47
C ASN A 85 -4.62 7.93 -11.35
N SER A 86 -4.20 7.35 -10.22
CA SER A 86 -2.81 6.93 -10.02
C SER A 86 -2.40 5.74 -10.88
N VAL A 87 -1.10 5.64 -11.17
CA VAL A 87 -0.49 4.60 -12.01
C VAL A 87 0.72 4.01 -11.28
N ALA A 88 0.78 2.68 -11.20
CA ALA A 88 1.92 1.99 -10.61
C ALA A 88 3.18 2.16 -11.49
N PRO A 89 4.37 2.29 -10.90
CA PRO A 89 5.59 2.50 -11.68
C PRO A 89 5.95 1.26 -12.51
N PRO A 90 6.62 1.42 -13.68
CA PRO A 90 6.82 0.35 -14.66
C PRO A 90 7.50 -0.91 -14.08
N HIS A 91 8.43 -0.73 -13.15
CA HIS A 91 9.18 -1.83 -12.52
C HIS A 91 8.31 -2.73 -11.61
N LYS A 92 7.10 -2.29 -11.23
CA LYS A 92 6.11 -3.10 -10.51
C LYS A 92 5.22 -3.92 -11.45
N ASN A 93 5.10 -3.51 -12.71
CA ASN A 93 4.31 -4.18 -13.75
C ASN A 93 5.07 -5.25 -14.52
N ALA A 94 6.39 -5.36 -14.31
CA ALA A 94 7.17 -6.47 -14.84
C ALA A 94 6.72 -7.77 -14.17
N GLN A 95 5.75 -8.46 -14.79
CA GLN A 95 5.36 -9.81 -14.42
C GLN A 95 6.63 -10.65 -14.32
N ARG A 96 6.94 -11.15 -13.12
CA ARG A 96 7.95 -12.20 -12.97
C ARG A 96 7.50 -13.35 -13.88
N PRO A 97 8.32 -13.79 -14.84
CA PRO A 97 7.98 -14.99 -15.61
C PRO A 97 7.74 -16.13 -14.60
N PRO A 98 6.72 -16.97 -14.81
CA PRO A 98 6.44 -18.08 -13.91
C PRO A 98 7.73 -18.91 -13.74
N PRO A 99 8.04 -19.38 -12.52
CA PRO A 99 9.23 -20.19 -12.32
C PRO A 99 9.16 -21.40 -13.25
N GLN A 100 10.13 -21.51 -14.17
CA GLN A 100 10.25 -22.66 -15.05
C GLN A 100 10.40 -23.90 -14.17
N ARG A 101 9.34 -24.72 -14.10
CA ARG A 101 9.40 -26.04 -13.48
C ARG A 101 10.47 -26.83 -14.22
N ARG A 102 11.65 -26.98 -13.63
CA ARG A 102 12.66 -27.95 -14.07
C ARG A 102 12.05 -29.33 -13.88
N TYR A 103 11.54 -29.92 -14.96
CA TYR A 103 11.34 -31.37 -15.03
C TYR A 103 12.72 -32.03 -14.94
N ARG A 104 13.04 -32.60 -13.78
CA ARG A 104 14.10 -33.60 -13.66
C ARG A 104 13.51 -34.91 -14.18
N TRP A 105 13.96 -35.33 -15.36
CA TRP A 105 13.78 -36.71 -15.82
C TRP A 105 14.65 -37.60 -14.93
N GLY A 106 14.02 -38.59 -14.31
CA GLY A 106 14.69 -39.75 -13.70
C GLY A 106 14.90 -40.85 -14.72
#